data_AF-A0A392MD51-F1
#
_entry.id   AF-A0A392MD51-F1
#
_cell.length_a   1.000
_cell.length_b   1.000
_cell.length_c   1.000
_cell.angle_alpha   90.00
_cell.angle_beta   90.00
_cell.angle_gamma   90.00
#
_symmetry.space_group_name_H-M   'P 1'
#
loop_
_entity.id
_entity.type
_entity.pdbx_description
1 polymer ?
#
loop_
_entity_poly.entity_id
_entity_poly.type
_entity_poly.pdbx_seq_one_letter_code
_entity_poly.pdbx_strand_id
1 'polypeptide(L)' 'MPPVANLFKLNTDAATDSKGNWGFACIIRDSNNGDHIASSCWTHYGMEDPLFAKCMCIILP' A
#
# COMPACT_ATOMS: atom_id res chain seq x y z
N MET A 1 26.11 17.02 11.40
CA MET A 1 25.37 15.75 11.22
C MET A 1 25.10 15.58 9.73
N PRO A 2 25.45 14.45 9.10
CA PRO A 2 24.96 14.18 7.75
C PRO A 2 23.42 14.12 7.78
N PRO A 3 22.71 14.49 6.71
CA PRO A 3 21.25 14.38 6.68
C PRO A 3 20.89 12.91 6.89
N VAL A 4 20.24 12.61 8.01
CA VAL A 4 19.62 11.31 8.22
C VAL A 4 18.42 11.30 7.29
N ALA A 5 18.53 10.58 6.17
CA ALA A 5 17.38 10.35 5.32
C ALA A 5 16.32 9.68 6.18
N ASN A 6 15.13 10.29 6.29
CA ASN A 6 13.99 9.63 6.92
C ASN A 6 13.62 8.45 6.02
N LEU A 7 14.01 7.25 6.43
CA LEU A 7 13.71 6.02 5.73
C LEU A 7 12.29 5.61 6.11
N PHE A 8 11.42 5.43 5.11
CA PHE A 8 10.08 4.89 5.30
C PHE A 8 9.97 3.51 4.66
N LYS A 9 9.26 2.59 5.33
CA LYS A 9 8.87 1.30 4.76
C LYS A 9 7.44 1.40 4.28
N LEU A 10 7.22 1.10 3.00
CA LEU A 10 5.89 0.93 2.41
C LEU A 10 5.58 -0.57 2.33
N ASN A 11 4.54 -1.01 3.03
CA ASN A 11 3.98 -2.35 2.89
C ASN A 11 2.71 -2.25 2.05
N THR A 12 2.67 -2.94 0.92
CA THR A 12 1.49 -2.99 0.05
C THR A 12 0.97 -4.41 -0.06
N ASP A 13 -0.35 -4.54 -0.11
CA ASP A 13 -0.99 -5.82 -0.44
C ASP A 13 -2.26 -5.61 -1.28
N ALA A 14 -2.67 -6.65 -1.97
CA ALA A 14 -3.88 -6.67 -2.78
C ALA A 14 -4.66 -7.96 -2.52
N ALA A 15 -5.97 -7.83 -2.36
CA ALA A 15 -6.86 -8.94 -2.06
C ALA A 15 -8.11 -8.89 -2.94
N THR A 16 -8.71 -10.05 -3.16
CA THR A 16 -9.98 -10.19 -3.86
C THR A 16 -11.08 -10.68 -2.92
N ASP A 17 -12.31 -10.19 -3.11
CA ASP A 17 -13.47 -10.70 -2.38
C ASP A 17 -14.10 -11.92 -3.07
N SER A 18 -15.13 -12.50 -2.45
CA SER A 18 -15.84 -13.67 -3.01
C SER A 18 -16.65 -13.37 -4.27
N LYS A 19 -16.77 -12.08 -4.67
CA LYS A 19 -17.47 -11.62 -5.87
C LYS A 19 -16.49 -11.25 -6.99
N GLY A 20 -15.18 -11.42 -6.77
CA GLY A 20 -14.13 -11.09 -7.74
C GLY A 20 -13.75 -9.60 -7.75
N ASN A 21 -14.20 -8.80 -6.78
CA ASN A 21 -13.75 -7.42 -6.67
C ASN A 21 -12.35 -7.37 -6.07
N TRP A 22 -11.51 -6.49 -6.59
CA TRP A 22 -10.15 -6.31 -6.09
C TRP A 22 -10.04 -5.06 -5.24
N GLY A 23 -9.34 -5.20 -4.13
CA GLY A 23 -8.92 -4.10 -3.28
C GLY A 23 -7.42 -4.13 -3.06
N PHE A 24 -6.88 -2.96 -2.73
CA PHE A 24 -5.47 -2.80 -2.38
C PHE A 24 -5.35 -1.91 -1.14
N ALA A 25 -4.31 -2.16 -0.36
CA ALA A 25 -4.02 -1.37 0.82
C ALA A 25 -2.52 -1.15 0.95
N CYS A 26 -2.15 0.06 1.38
CA CYS A 26 -0.78 0.42 1.69
C CYS A 26 -0.67 0.89 3.14
N ILE A 27 0.46 0.57 3.77
CA ILE A 27 0.81 1.00 5.13
C ILE A 27 2.22 1.57 5.08
N ILE A 28 2.38 2.80 5.58
CA ILE A 28 3.65 3.51 5.71
C ILE A 28 4.10 3.43 7.16
N ARG A 29 5.33 2.96 7.38
CA ARG A 29 5.96 2.88 8.69
C ARG A 29 7.30 3.58 8.71
N ASP A 30 7.68 4.12 9.86
CA ASP A 30 9.05 4.58 10.09
C ASP A 30 9.99 3.36 10.07
N SER A 31 11.05 3.42 9.27
CA SER A 31 11.98 2.30 9.12
C SER A 31 12.83 2.05 10.36
N ASN A 32 13.01 3.08 11.20
CA ASN A 32 13.94 3.07 12.32
C ASN A 32 13.32 2.44 13.57
N ASN A 33 12.03 2.70 13.84
CA ASN A 33 11.34 2.19 15.02
C ASN A 33 10.11 1.31 14.70
N GLY A 34 9.67 1.27 13.44
CA GLY A 34 8.51 0.48 13.01
C GLY A 34 7.16 1.14 13.27
N ASP A 35 7.13 2.38 13.75
CA ASP A 35 5.90 3.10 14.08
C ASP A 35 5.03 3.29 12.83
N HIS A 36 3.72 3.14 13.01
CA HIS A 36 2.76 3.43 11.97
C HIS A 36 2.69 4.94 11.72
N ILE A 37 2.83 5.36 10.46
CA ILE A 37 2.73 6.75 10.04
C ILE A 37 1.37 7.00 9.40
N ALA A 38 1.03 6.21 8.39
CA ALA A 38 -0.19 6.37 7.61
C ALA A 38 -0.60 5.05 6.95
N SER A 39 -1.87 4.95 6.58
CA SER A 39 -2.41 3.85 5.80
C SER A 39 -3.51 4.33 4.87
N SER A 40 -3.62 3.69 3.71
CA SER A 40 -4.67 3.94 2.72
C SER A 40 -5.21 2.60 2.23
N CYS A 41 -6.52 2.53 2.01
CA CYS A 41 -7.17 1.35 1.48
C CYS A 41 -8.21 1.75 0.43
N TRP A 42 -8.17 1.07 -0.71
CA TRP A 42 -9.09 1.32 -1.81
C TRP A 42 -9.62 0.00 -2.36
N THR A 43 -10.92 -0.04 -2.63
CA THR A 43 -11.57 -1.15 -3.30
C THR A 43 -12.08 -0.64 -4.63
N HIS A 44 -11.68 -1.31 -5.71
CA HIS A 44 -12.12 -0.93 -7.04
C HIS A 44 -13.01 -2.02 -7.61
N TYR A 45 -14.27 -1.66 -7.84
CA TYR A 45 -15.25 -2.53 -8.47
C TYR A 45 -14.91 -2.68 -9.96
N GLY A 46 -14.85 -3.92 -10.45
CA GLY A 46 -14.58 -4.21 -11.87
C GLY A 46 -13.09 -4.20 -12.29
N MET A 47 -12.16 -4.10 -11.34
CA MET A 47 -10.75 -4.35 -11.60
C MET A 47 -10.52 -5.86 -11.59
N GLU A 48 -10.08 -6.47 -12.69
CA GLU A 48 -9.92 -7.95 -12.81
C GLU A 48 -8.47 -8.43 -12.66
N ASP A 49 -7.50 -7.51 -12.51
CA ASP A 49 -6.07 -7.84 -12.54
C ASP A 49 -5.34 -7.55 -11.21
N PRO A 50 -4.79 -8.58 -10.53
CA PRO A 50 -3.97 -8.41 -9.32
C PRO A 50 -2.74 -7.53 -9.50
N LEU A 51 -2.10 -7.55 -10.68
CA LEU A 51 -0.92 -6.74 -10.97
C LEU A 51 -1.28 -5.26 -10.99
N PHE A 52 -2.43 -4.92 -11.57
CA PHE A 52 -2.93 -3.55 -11.59
C PHE A 52 -3.23 -3.04 -10.17
N ALA A 53 -3.88 -3.84 -9.33
CA ALA A 53 -4.13 -3.49 -7.92
C ALA A 53 -2.83 -3.20 -7.15
N LYS A 54 -1.78 -4.03 -7.35
CA LYS A 54 -0.47 -3.80 -6.74
C LYS A 54 0.23 -2.54 -7.25
N CYS A 55 0.12 -2.23 -8.54
CA CYS A 55 0.66 -1.00 -9.12
C CYS A 55 -0.02 0.25 -8.54
N MET A 56 -1.35 0.22 -8.37
CA MET A 56 -2.10 1.36 -7.81
C MET A 56 -1.71 1.66 -6.36
N CYS A 57 -1.36 0.62 -5.60
CA CYS A 57 -0.84 0.73 -4.23
C CYS A 57 0.46 1.55 -4.11
N ILE A 58 1.23 1.68 -5.20
CA ILE A 58 2.49 2.45 -5.25
C ILE A 58 2.23 3.88 -5.74
N ILE A 59 1.23 4.08 -6.61
CA ILE A 59 0.96 5.36 -7.28
C ILE A 59 0.05 6.28 -6.45
N LEU A 60 -0.89 5.72 -5.70
CA LEU A 60 -1.93 6.47 -4.96
C LEU A 60 -1.81 6.42 -3.42
N PRO A 61 -0.62 6.40 -2.80
CA PRO A 61 -0.53 6.33 -1.35
C PRO A 61 -1.20 7.52 -0.65
#